data_AF-A0A924UP79-F1
#
_entry.id   AF-A0A924UP79-F1
#
_cell.length_a   1.000
_cell.length_b   1.000
_cell.length_c   1.000
_cell.angle_alpha   90.00
_cell.angle_beta   90.00
_cell.angle_gamma   90.00
#
_symmetry.space_group_name_H-M   'P 1'
#
loop_
_entity.id
_entity.type
_entity.pdbx_description
1 polymer ?
#
loop_
_entity_poly.entity_id
_entity_poly.type
_entity_poly.pdbx_seq_one_letter_code
_entity_poly.pdbx_strand_id
1 'polypeptide(L)'
;MSTAKIIRHRHKYHHYMNDDLKDVREETFFKIVFSDPNEFELFLKWCKENGGEYDYDKEESCQRGSLPQLELFKDEICWCDIMTFYLVHLSGYSFHSVIEPYKGEVYVK
;
A
#
# COMPACT_ATOMS: atom_id res chain seq x y z
N MET A 1 -3.61 -20.87 -7.77
CA MET A 1 -3.16 -19.59 -8.33
C MET A 1 -3.51 -18.54 -7.32
N SER A 2 -2.50 -18.04 -6.61
CA SER A 2 -2.64 -17.00 -5.60
C SER A 2 -2.37 -15.65 -6.27
N THR A 3 -3.13 -14.63 -5.86
CA THR A 3 -3.04 -13.28 -6.41
C THR A 3 -2.82 -12.29 -5.28
N ALA A 4 -2.04 -11.26 -5.56
CA ALA A 4 -1.90 -10.11 -4.69
C ALA A 4 -2.10 -8.82 -5.49
N LYS A 5 -2.64 -7.79 -4.85
CA LYS A 5 -2.90 -6.49 -5.47
C LYS A 5 -2.44 -5.37 -4.57
N ILE A 6 -1.82 -4.37 -5.18
CA ILE A 6 -1.53 -3.07 -4.57
C ILE A 6 -2.48 -2.07 -5.21
N ILE A 7 -3.36 -1.43 -4.43
CA ILE A 7 -4.36 -0.49 -4.94
C ILE A 7 -4.05 0.90 -4.40
N ARG A 8 -3.97 1.89 -5.29
CA ARG A 8 -3.73 3.30 -4.99
C ARG A 8 -5.05 4.06 -5.00
N HIS A 9 -5.41 4.64 -3.87
CA HIS A 9 -6.59 5.48 -3.69
C HIS A 9 -6.15 6.92 -3.47
N ARG A 10 -6.64 7.85 -4.29
CA ARG A 10 -6.42 9.30 -4.08
C ARG A 10 -7.66 9.90 -3.44
N HIS A 11 -7.51 10.49 -2.27
CA HIS A 11 -8.56 11.22 -1.58
C HIS A 11 -8.32 12.71 -1.75
N LYS A 12 -9.35 13.43 -2.23
CA LYS A 12 -9.32 14.89 -2.35
C LYS A 12 -10.11 15.49 -1.20
N TYR A 13 -9.43 16.24 -0.35
CA TYR A 13 -10.06 17.03 0.70
C TYR A 13 -10.26 18.44 0.19
N HIS A 14 -11.50 18.93 0.23
CA HIS A 14 -11.84 20.31 -0.09
C HIS A 14 -12.01 21.09 1.21
N HIS A 15 -11.03 21.93 1.53
CA HIS A 15 -11.14 22.86 2.66
C HIS A 15 -11.55 24.24 2.12
N TYR A 16 -12.68 24.74 2.60
CA TYR A 16 -13.11 26.11 2.33
C TYR A 16 -12.64 26.97 3.49
N MET A 17 -11.65 27.85 3.24
CA MET A 17 -11.13 28.77 4.27
C MET A 17 -12.05 30.00 4.43
N ASN A 18 -12.77 30.38 3.38
CA ASN A 18 -13.89 31.34 3.29
C ASN A 18 -14.68 31.03 1.99
N ASP A 19 -15.88 31.60 1.80
CA ASP A 19 -16.79 31.29 0.67
C ASP A 19 -16.13 31.30 -0.73
N ASP A 20 -15.03 32.04 -0.91
CA ASP A 20 -14.33 32.18 -2.20
C ASP A 20 -12.97 31.45 -2.30
N LEU A 21 -12.40 30.91 -1.22
CA LEU A 21 -11.06 30.31 -1.20
C LEU A 21 -11.11 28.81 -0.84
N LYS A 22 -10.86 27.97 -1.85
CA LYS A 22 -10.80 26.52 -1.76
C LYS A 22 -9.35 26.03 -1.74
N ASP A 23 -8.90 25.48 -0.61
CA ASP A 23 -7.68 24.68 -0.54
C ASP A 23 -8.03 23.22 -0.86
N VAL A 24 -7.29 22.61 -1.79
CA VAL A 24 -7.48 21.21 -2.17
C VAL A 24 -6.23 20.45 -1.78
N ARG A 25 -6.35 19.60 -0.76
CA ARG A 25 -5.30 18.66 -0.39
C ARG A 25 -5.61 17.31 -0.99
N GLU A 26 -4.68 16.76 -1.76
CA GLU A 26 -4.76 15.39 -2.27
C GLU A 26 -3.84 14.51 -1.44
N GLU A 27 -4.40 13.48 -0.81
CA GLU A 27 -3.65 12.44 -0.11
C GLU A 27 -3.77 11.12 -0.87
N THR A 28 -2.66 10.39 -0.97
CA THR A 28 -2.61 9.09 -1.64
C THR A 28 -2.47 8.00 -0.59
N PHE A 29 -3.46 7.12 -0.54
CA PHE A 29 -3.47 5.93 0.29
C PHE A 29 -3.26 4.68 -0.57
N PHE A 30 -2.72 3.64 0.04
CA PHE A 30 -2.53 2.33 -0.58
C PHE A 30 -3.26 1.25 0.21
N LYS A 31 -3.87 0.34 -0.53
CA LYS A 31 -4.56 -0.83 0.01
C LYS A 31 -3.88 -2.06 -0.54
N ILE A 32 -3.53 -2.98 0.36
CA ILE A 32 -2.87 -4.22 0.03
C ILE A 32 -3.91 -5.34 0.14
N VAL A 33 -3.99 -6.19 -0.88
CA VAL A 33 -4.97 -7.28 -0.92
C VAL A 33 -4.29 -8.57 -1.36
N PHE A 34 -4.43 -9.62 -0.56
CA PHE A 34 -4.04 -10.98 -0.92
C PHE A 34 -5.31 -11.83 -1.14
N SER A 35 -5.28 -12.75 -2.11
CA SER A 35 -6.37 -13.72 -2.26
C SER A 35 -6.27 -14.90 -1.28
N ASP A 36 -5.08 -15.15 -0.74
CA ASP A 36 -4.84 -16.16 0.30
C ASP A 36 -4.65 -15.45 1.66
N PRO A 37 -5.50 -15.71 2.67
CA PRO A 37 -5.37 -15.10 3.98
C PRO A 37 -4.06 -15.45 4.69
N ASN A 38 -3.46 -16.61 4.42
CA ASN A 38 -2.19 -16.98 5.04
C ASN A 38 -1.05 -16.07 4.58
N GLU A 39 -1.06 -15.64 3.32
CA GLU A 39 -0.05 -14.71 2.78
C GLU A 39 -0.18 -13.32 3.43
N PHE A 40 -1.41 -12.91 3.78
CA PHE A 40 -1.61 -11.68 4.54
C PHE A 40 -1.00 -11.77 5.95
N GLU A 41 -1.23 -12.87 6.66
CA GLU A 41 -0.63 -13.08 7.99
C GLU A 41 0.90 -13.13 7.95
N LEU A 42 1.47 -13.76 6.91
CA LEU A 42 2.92 -13.79 6.69
C LEU A 42 3.46 -12.38 6.42
N PHE A 43 2.74 -11.56 5.67
CA PHE A 43 3.10 -10.16 5.43
C PHE A 43 3.04 -9.32 6.71
N LEU A 44 1.97 -9.46 7.51
CA LEU A 44 1.84 -8.79 8.81
C LEU A 44 2.99 -9.14 9.76
N LYS A 45 3.31 -10.44 9.84
CA LYS A 45 4.42 -10.93 10.65
C LYS A 45 5.75 -10.36 10.18
N TRP A 46 6.00 -10.40 8.87
CA TRP A 46 7.22 -9.84 8.28
C TRP A 46 7.35 -8.33 8.54
N CYS A 47 6.25 -7.55 8.45
CA CYS A 47 6.27 -6.13 8.78
C CYS A 47 6.74 -5.91 10.22
N LYS A 48 6.16 -6.64 11.19
CA LYS A 48 6.52 -6.56 12.61
C LYS A 48 7.97 -6.94 12.88
N GLU A 49 8.46 -8.01 12.24
CA GLU A 49 9.85 -8.45 12.35
C GLU A 49 10.86 -7.42 11.83
N ASN A 50 10.44 -6.55 10.91
CA ASN A 50 11.26 -5.48 10.35
C ASN A 50 10.91 -4.10 10.92
N GLY A 51 10.32 -4.04 12.13
CA GLY A 51 10.07 -2.80 12.85
C GLY A 51 8.96 -1.92 12.27
N GLY A 52 8.12 -2.45 11.39
CA GLY A 52 6.92 -1.80 10.88
C GLY A 52 5.64 -2.42 11.42
N GLU A 53 4.52 -1.80 11.11
CA GLU A 53 3.19 -2.32 11.39
C GLU A 53 2.29 -1.97 10.23
N TYR A 54 1.68 -2.98 9.61
CA TYR A 54 0.64 -2.72 8.60
C TYR A 54 -0.70 -2.57 9.30
N ASP A 55 -1.25 -1.36 9.26
CA ASP A 55 -2.59 -1.03 9.73
C ASP A 55 -3.31 -0.21 8.66
N TYR A 56 -4.41 -0.76 8.15
CA TYR A 56 -5.25 -0.15 7.13
C TYR A 56 -6.64 0.07 7.70
N ASP A 57 -7.01 1.34 7.89
CA ASP A 57 -8.38 1.70 8.25
C ASP A 57 -9.26 1.53 7.02
N LYS A 58 -10.20 0.59 7.10
CA LYS A 58 -11.16 0.30 6.04
C LYS A 58 -12.24 1.37 5.91
N GLU A 59 -12.67 1.97 7.02
CA GLU A 59 -13.74 2.99 7.04
C GLU A 59 -13.25 4.27 6.36
N GLU A 60 -12.06 4.73 6.76
CA GLU A 60 -11.44 5.93 6.20
C GLU A 60 -10.60 5.65 4.95
N SER A 61 -10.43 4.38 4.58
CA SER A 61 -9.61 3.90 3.45
C SER A 61 -8.17 4.44 3.46
N CYS A 62 -7.57 4.59 4.64
CA CYS A 62 -6.24 5.18 4.85
C CYS A 62 -5.29 4.23 5.59
N GLN A 63 -3.98 4.39 5.38
CA GLN A 63 -2.97 3.67 6.16
C GLN A 63 -2.62 4.45 7.42
N ARG A 64 -2.63 3.75 8.55
CA ARG A 64 -2.19 4.27 9.85
C ARG A 64 -0.90 3.62 10.35
N GLY A 65 -0.52 2.52 9.71
CA GLY A 65 0.66 1.75 10.05
C GLY A 65 1.98 2.45 9.78
N SER A 66 3.04 1.93 10.40
CA SER A 66 4.43 2.35 10.17
C SER A 66 5.12 1.46 9.13
N LEU A 67 5.94 2.07 8.28
CA LEU A 67 6.70 1.32 7.26
C LEU A 67 7.80 0.48 7.93
N PRO A 68 8.04 -0.75 7.44
CA PRO A 68 9.22 -1.54 7.81
C PRO A 68 10.53 -0.77 7.58
N GLN A 69 11.47 -0.91 8.50
CA GLN A 69 12.77 -0.23 8.48
C GLN A 69 13.83 -1.16 7.87
N LEU A 70 14.01 -1.07 6.55
CA LEU A 70 14.97 -1.90 5.82
C LEU A 70 16.15 -1.04 5.36
N GLU A 71 17.38 -1.48 5.61
CA GLU A 71 18.60 -0.73 5.24
C GLU A 71 18.73 -0.44 3.73
N LEU A 72 18.07 -1.26 2.89
CA LEU A 72 18.10 -1.11 1.44
C LEU A 72 17.30 0.12 0.96
N PHE A 73 16.39 0.65 1.79
CA PHE A 73 15.58 1.81 1.48
C PHE A 73 16.16 3.03 2.21
N LYS A 74 16.92 3.84 1.48
CA LYS A 74 17.64 5.01 2.01
C LYS A 74 16.92 6.35 1.79
N ASP A 75 15.90 6.36 0.93
CA ASP A 75 15.18 7.54 0.46
C ASP A 75 13.69 7.52 0.85
N GLU A 76 12.88 8.43 0.28
CA GLU A 76 11.42 8.46 0.41
C GLU A 76 10.81 7.13 -0.07
N ILE A 77 10.21 6.40 0.86
CA ILE A 77 9.62 5.07 0.64
C ILE A 77 8.11 5.08 0.82
N CYS A 78 7.39 4.40 -0.07
CA CYS A 78 5.96 4.14 0.08
C CYS A 78 5.67 2.67 0.42
N TRP A 79 4.42 2.42 0.85
CA TRP A 79 3.88 1.07 0.96
C TRP A 79 3.91 0.28 -0.36
N CYS A 80 3.91 0.96 -1.51
CA CYS A 80 4.08 0.31 -2.81
C CYS A 80 5.45 -0.38 -2.94
N ASP A 81 6.53 0.28 -2.54
CA ASP A 81 7.89 -0.27 -2.64
C ASP A 81 8.06 -1.43 -1.67
N ILE A 82 7.62 -1.26 -0.42
CA ILE A 82 7.63 -2.32 0.61
C ILE A 82 6.89 -3.56 0.12
N MET A 83 5.68 -3.37 -0.39
CA MET A 83 4.83 -4.49 -0.80
C MET A 83 5.36 -5.16 -2.06
N THR A 84 5.85 -4.38 -3.03
CA THR A 84 6.50 -4.93 -4.23
C THR A 84 7.73 -5.74 -3.85
N PHE A 85 8.56 -5.23 -2.94
CA PHE A 85 9.74 -5.93 -2.46
C PHE A 85 9.35 -7.26 -1.80
N TYR A 86 8.39 -7.23 -0.88
CA TYR A 86 7.90 -8.44 -0.22
C TYR A 86 7.38 -9.46 -1.24
N LEU A 87 6.50 -9.04 -2.15
CA LEU A 87 5.90 -9.93 -3.14
C LEU A 87 6.92 -10.57 -4.06
N VAL A 88 7.80 -9.77 -4.67
CA VAL A 88 8.70 -10.22 -5.73
C VAL A 88 9.92 -10.93 -5.16
N HIS A 89 10.52 -10.37 -4.10
CA HIS A 89 11.81 -10.85 -3.60
C HIS A 89 11.70 -11.83 -2.43
N LEU A 90 10.60 -11.83 -1.67
CA LEU A 90 10.44 -12.71 -0.50
C LEU A 90 9.38 -13.79 -0.69
N SER A 91 8.24 -13.46 -1.28
CA SER A 91 7.08 -14.36 -1.35
C SER A 91 6.92 -15.11 -2.67
N GLY A 92 7.76 -14.83 -3.67
CA GLY A 92 7.81 -15.55 -4.94
C GLY A 92 6.67 -15.23 -5.90
N TYR A 93 6.00 -14.09 -5.72
CA TYR A 93 5.03 -13.59 -6.68
C TYR A 93 5.74 -12.96 -7.88
N SER A 94 5.06 -12.95 -9.03
CA SER A 94 5.51 -12.27 -10.25
C SER A 94 4.51 -11.18 -10.65
N PHE A 95 5.03 -10.08 -11.18
CA PHE A 95 4.18 -9.03 -11.74
C PHE A 95 3.33 -9.58 -12.89
N HIS A 96 2.03 -9.27 -12.89
CA HIS A 96 1.10 -9.73 -13.91
C HIS A 96 0.57 -8.59 -14.77
N SER A 97 0.02 -7.54 -14.15
CA SER A 97 -0.61 -6.43 -14.87
C SER A 97 -0.78 -5.19 -14.00
N VAL A 98 -1.05 -4.04 -14.63
CA VAL A 98 -1.49 -2.81 -13.97
C VAL A 98 -3.01 -2.71 -13.95
N ILE A 99 -3.56 -2.03 -12.94
CA ILE A 99 -4.99 -1.67 -12.87
C ILE A 99 -5.14 -0.29 -13.51
N GLU A 100 -5.82 -0.20 -14.65
CA GLU A 100 -5.99 1.08 -15.36
C GLU A 100 -7.05 2.00 -14.72
N PRO A 101 -6.89 3.33 -14.85
CA PRO A 101 -5.69 4.06 -15.25
C PRO A 101 -4.76 4.25 -14.03
N TYR A 102 -3.66 3.48 -13.94
CA TYR A 102 -2.66 3.53 -12.85
C TYR A 102 -3.21 3.51 -11.41
N LYS A 103 -4.33 2.82 -11.20
CA LYS A 103 -4.95 2.63 -9.88
C LYS A 103 -4.29 1.55 -9.04
N GLY A 104 -3.33 0.80 -9.58
CA GLY A 104 -2.70 -0.29 -8.84
C GLY A 104 -1.97 -1.30 -9.72
N GLU A 105 -1.50 -2.36 -9.07
CA GLU A 105 -0.70 -3.44 -9.64
C GLU A 105 -1.27 -4.80 -9.18
N VAL A 106 -1.14 -5.82 -10.03
CA VAL A 106 -1.58 -7.19 -9.79
C VAL A 106 -0.39 -8.13 -9.94
N TYR A 107 -0.27 -9.07 -9.02
CA TYR A 107 0.78 -10.07 -8.94
C TYR A 107 0.19 -11.47 -8.81
N VAL A 108 0.91 -12.48 -9.33
CA VAL A 108 0.46 -13.87 -9.38
C VAL A 108 1.54 -14.85 -8.93
N LYS A 109 1.10 -15.94 -8.29
CA LYS A 109 1.90 -17.08 -7.82
C LYS A 109 1.16 -18.40 -8.08
#